data_AF-A0AAF5RU12-F1
#
_entry.id   AF-A0AAF5RU12-F1
#
_cell.length_a   1.000
_cell.length_b   1.000
_cell.length_c   1.000
_cell.angle_alpha   90.00
_cell.angle_beta   90.00
_cell.angle_gamma   90.00
#
_symmetry.space_group_name_H-M   'P 1'
#
loop_
_entity.id
_entity.type
_entity.pdbx_description
1 polymer ?
#
loop_
_entity_poly.entity_id
_entity_poly.type
_entity_poly.pdbx_seq_one_letter_code
_entity_poly.pdbx_strand_id
1 'polypeptide(L)'
;MGYRLVWSRSGGPKDTLEWAPPLRVVAVVTLFASTLDLIADFLFCSKIAEFLPNFHSDTAFLAAYGYFFFTGISVIVYVFEMTDVCLTLKNDYENVFNARLAKSLVLAAEEVPLPILLNVLFTYEPSMPIASPACLVSWIKLIALTWGIVKFTKLRFFWCCLPLNPKHDTKENLRRCFTWTLYRITMIFVNICHIIAIVIVIYNIVITGKPDRRIKSNNS
;
A
#
# COMPACT_ATOMS: atom_id res chain seq x y z
N MET A 1 7.86 -9.77 22.96
CA MET A 1 6.60 -9.75 23.73
C MET A 1 5.47 -9.25 22.83
N GLY A 2 4.69 -10.16 22.24
CA GLY A 2 3.56 -9.81 21.37
C GLY A 2 2.36 -9.38 22.21
N TYR A 3 1.81 -8.19 21.93
CA TYR A 3 0.58 -7.74 22.58
C TYR A 3 -0.62 -8.39 21.89
N ARG A 4 -1.42 -9.12 22.67
CA ARG A 4 -2.64 -9.81 22.28
C ARG A 4 -3.78 -8.79 22.23
N LEU A 5 -4.45 -8.64 21.09
CA LEU A 5 -5.75 -7.95 21.02
C LEU A 5 -6.83 -8.98 21.36
N VAL A 6 -7.00 -9.30 22.64
CA VAL A 6 -8.19 -10.03 23.12
C VAL A 6 -9.27 -9.01 23.37
N TRP A 7 -10.42 -9.17 22.73
CA TRP A 7 -11.63 -8.50 23.19
C TRP A 7 -11.97 -9.08 24.56
N SER A 8 -11.79 -8.26 25.60
CA SER A 8 -12.24 -8.63 26.93
C SER A 8 -13.72 -8.98 26.88
N ARG A 9 -14.11 -10.11 27.45
CA ARG A 9 -15.52 -10.48 27.66
C ARG A 9 -16.25 -9.53 28.63
N SER A 10 -15.54 -8.60 29.26
CA SER A 10 -16.16 -7.56 30.08
C SER A 10 -16.63 -6.42 29.18
N GLY A 11 -17.95 -6.36 28.93
CA GLY A 11 -18.64 -5.24 28.30
C GLY A 11 -18.57 -3.96 29.15
N GLY A 12 -17.37 -3.38 29.25
CA GLY A 12 -17.15 -2.07 29.84
C GLY A 12 -17.14 -0.99 28.74
N PRO A 13 -17.77 0.18 28.95
CA PRO A 13 -17.93 1.25 27.95
C PRO A 13 -16.61 2.01 27.61
N LYS A 14 -15.45 1.38 27.85
CA LYS A 14 -14.12 1.99 27.65
C LYS A 14 -13.15 1.12 26.85
N ASP A 15 -13.53 -0.11 26.48
CA ASP A 15 -12.54 -1.11 26.06
C ASP A 15 -12.48 -1.41 24.56
N THR A 16 -13.24 -0.70 23.74
CA THR A 16 -13.32 -1.04 22.33
C THR A 16 -13.34 0.24 21.51
N LEU A 17 -12.44 0.32 20.54
CA LEU A 17 -12.58 1.24 19.44
C LEU A 17 -13.88 0.81 18.71
N GLU A 18 -15.05 1.31 19.14
CA GLU A 18 -16.37 0.99 18.57
C GLU A 18 -16.46 1.28 17.06
N TRP A 19 -15.50 2.04 16.52
CA TRP A 19 -15.44 2.43 15.12
C TRP A 19 -14.65 1.46 14.22
N ALA A 20 -13.91 0.49 14.78
CA ALA A 20 -13.14 -0.45 13.96
C ALA A 20 -14.03 -1.65 13.52
N PRO A 21 -14.08 -1.99 12.22
CA PRO A 21 -14.86 -3.13 11.75
C PRO A 21 -14.42 -4.43 12.43
N PRO A 22 -15.31 -5.43 12.56
CA PRO A 22 -14.98 -6.73 13.13
C PRO A 22 -13.71 -7.31 12.49
N LEU A 23 -12.87 -7.97 13.29
CA LEU A 23 -11.55 -8.47 12.84
C LEU A 23 -11.64 -9.35 11.58
N ARG A 24 -12.70 -10.15 11.47
CA ARG A 24 -13.01 -10.95 10.28
C ARG A 24 -13.33 -10.10 9.05
N VAL A 25 -14.09 -9.01 9.21
CA VAL A 25 -14.38 -8.07 8.12
C VAL A 25 -13.10 -7.41 7.63
N VAL A 26 -12.23 -6.97 8.55
CA VAL A 26 -10.95 -6.36 8.19
C VAL A 26 -10.07 -7.36 7.45
N ALA A 27 -9.99 -8.60 7.92
CA ALA A 27 -9.22 -9.66 7.27
C ALA A 27 -9.74 -9.98 5.86
N VAL A 28 -11.06 -10.11 5.69
CA VAL A 28 -11.68 -10.39 4.38
C VAL A 28 -11.47 -9.24 3.40
N VAL A 29 -11.68 -7.98 3.82
CA VAL A 29 -11.45 -6.83 2.94
C VAL A 29 -9.96 -6.69 2.61
N THR A 30 -9.06 -6.96 3.56
CA THR A 30 -7.62 -6.98 3.31
C THR A 30 -7.25 -8.03 2.26
N LEU A 31 -7.87 -9.22 2.34
CA LEU A 31 -7.68 -10.28 1.35
C LEU A 31 -8.09 -9.79 -0.04
N PHE A 32 -9.31 -9.28 -0.21
CA PHE A 32 -9.76 -8.78 -1.50
C PHE A 32 -8.90 -7.62 -2.03
N ALA A 33 -8.53 -6.67 -1.18
CA ALA A 33 -7.73 -5.52 -1.57
C ALA A 33 -6.34 -5.93 -2.07
N SER A 34 -5.64 -6.80 -1.34
CA SER A 34 -4.30 -7.28 -1.72
C SER A 34 -4.33 -8.21 -2.94
N THR A 35 -5.36 -9.05 -3.09
CA THR A 35 -5.53 -9.86 -4.30
C THR A 35 -5.79 -8.99 -5.53
N LEU A 36 -6.63 -7.96 -5.41
CA LEU A 36 -6.90 -7.03 -6.50
C LEU A 36 -5.68 -6.21 -6.89
N ASP A 37 -4.88 -5.77 -5.91
CA ASP A 37 -3.64 -5.02 -6.15
C ASP A 37 -2.64 -5.88 -6.96
N LEU A 38 -2.42 -7.13 -6.52
CA LEU A 38 -1.54 -8.06 -7.23
C LEU A 38 -2.03 -8.36 -8.67
N ILE A 39 -3.35 -8.56 -8.86
CA ILE A 39 -3.93 -8.75 -10.19
C ILE A 39 -3.71 -7.52 -11.08
N ALA A 40 -3.85 -6.32 -10.51
CA ALA A 40 -3.61 -5.08 -11.24
C ALA A 40 -2.15 -4.99 -11.70
N ASP A 41 -1.19 -5.38 -10.86
CA ASP A 41 0.23 -5.42 -11.23
C ASP A 41 0.53 -6.41 -12.33
N PHE A 42 -0.06 -7.61 -12.29
CA PHE A 42 0.07 -8.59 -13.37
C PHE A 42 -0.54 -8.10 -14.67
N LEU A 43 -1.71 -7.48 -14.62
CA LEU A 43 -2.36 -6.89 -15.80
C LEU A 43 -1.47 -5.81 -16.40
N PHE A 44 -0.84 -4.98 -15.56
CA PHE A 44 0.08 -3.96 -16.03
C PHE A 44 1.34 -4.55 -16.64
N CYS A 45 1.95 -5.56 -15.99
CA CYS A 45 3.09 -6.29 -16.53
C CYS A 45 2.78 -6.90 -17.90
N SER A 46 1.60 -7.50 -18.07
CA SER A 46 1.16 -8.04 -19.37
C SER A 46 1.10 -6.96 -20.44
N LYS A 47 0.66 -5.74 -20.08
CA LYS A 47 0.62 -4.60 -21.00
C LYS A 47 2.00 -4.04 -21.30
N ILE A 48 2.89 -3.93 -20.30
CA ILE A 48 4.28 -3.56 -20.52
C ILE A 48 4.94 -4.55 -21.48
N ALA A 49 4.75 -5.86 -21.29
CA ALA A 49 5.37 -6.90 -22.12
C ALA A 49 4.95 -6.80 -23.60
N GLU A 50 3.69 -6.43 -23.86
CA GLU A 50 3.16 -6.22 -25.21
C GLU A 50 3.86 -5.07 -25.95
N PHE A 51 4.20 -4.00 -25.23
CA PHE A 51 4.80 -2.78 -25.81
C PHE A 51 6.31 -2.65 -25.59
N LEU A 52 6.93 -3.58 -24.85
CA LEU A 52 8.36 -3.59 -24.54
C LEU A 52 9.27 -3.46 -25.76
N PRO A 53 8.98 -4.08 -26.93
CA PRO A 53 9.81 -3.92 -28.13
C PRO A 53 9.79 -2.51 -28.74
N ASN A 54 8.80 -1.68 -28.37
CA ASN A 54 8.56 -0.37 -28.95
C ASN A 54 9.06 0.79 -28.06
N PHE A 55 9.80 0.50 -26.97
CA PHE A 55 10.35 1.56 -26.13
C PHE A 55 11.56 2.21 -26.79
N HIS A 56 11.53 3.54 -26.88
CA HIS A 56 12.63 4.33 -27.42
C HIS A 56 13.61 4.81 -26.35
N SER A 57 13.17 4.91 -25.08
CA SER A 57 14.01 5.38 -23.98
C SER A 57 14.63 4.25 -23.16
N ASP A 58 15.96 4.27 -22.99
CA ASP A 58 16.69 3.32 -22.14
C ASP A 58 16.23 3.35 -20.67
N THR A 59 15.81 4.53 -20.18
CA THR A 59 15.31 4.69 -18.81
C THR A 59 13.91 4.10 -18.66
N ALA A 60 13.05 4.22 -19.67
CA ALA A 60 11.73 3.57 -19.70
C ALA A 60 11.86 2.05 -19.76
N PHE A 61 12.83 1.56 -20.54
CA PHE A 61 13.17 0.14 -20.61
C PHE A 61 13.62 -0.38 -19.24
N LEU A 62 14.58 0.28 -18.59
CA LEU A 62 15.02 -0.11 -17.24
C LEU A 62 13.88 -0.05 -16.22
N ALA A 63 13.02 0.96 -16.28
CA ALA A 63 11.87 1.10 -15.39
C ALA A 63 10.87 -0.06 -15.57
N ALA A 64 10.64 -0.52 -16.80
CA ALA A 64 9.79 -1.67 -17.07
C ALA A 64 10.37 -2.98 -16.53
N TYR A 65 11.67 -3.24 -16.69
CA TYR A 65 12.31 -4.40 -16.05
C TYR A 65 12.26 -4.32 -14.52
N GLY A 66 12.46 -3.12 -13.97
CA GLY A 66 12.24 -2.85 -12.56
C GLY A 66 10.81 -3.21 -12.15
N TYR A 67 9.81 -2.83 -12.94
CA TYR A 67 8.40 -3.13 -12.68
C TYR A 67 8.15 -4.64 -12.64
N PHE A 68 8.68 -5.40 -13.61
CA PHE A 68 8.59 -6.87 -13.61
C PHE A 68 9.26 -7.48 -12.37
N PHE A 69 10.44 -7.00 -12.00
CA PHE A 69 11.18 -7.51 -10.84
C PHE A 69 10.41 -7.27 -9.53
N PHE A 70 9.93 -6.05 -9.30
CA PHE A 70 9.15 -5.74 -8.11
C PHE A 70 7.78 -6.42 -8.10
N THR A 71 7.17 -6.69 -9.26
CA THR A 71 5.98 -7.53 -9.35
C THR A 71 6.28 -8.99 -8.97
N GLY A 72 7.47 -9.50 -9.30
CA GLY A 72 7.92 -10.80 -8.79
C GLY A 72 8.07 -10.81 -7.26
N ILE A 73 8.62 -9.74 -6.69
CA ILE A 73 8.73 -9.58 -5.23
C ILE A 73 7.33 -9.46 -4.58
N SER A 74 6.40 -8.74 -5.20
CA SER A 74 5.05 -8.55 -4.65
C SER A 74 4.31 -9.88 -4.50
N VAL A 75 4.54 -10.87 -5.36
CA VAL A 75 4.00 -12.24 -5.17
C VAL A 75 4.47 -12.85 -3.85
N ILE A 76 5.76 -12.71 -3.52
CA ILE A 76 6.33 -13.26 -2.28
C ILE A 76 5.72 -12.54 -1.07
N VAL A 77 5.64 -11.22 -1.14
CA VAL A 77 5.11 -10.38 -0.06
C VAL A 77 3.61 -10.58 0.13
N TYR A 78 2.88 -10.80 -0.96
CA TYR A 78 1.48 -11.21 -0.97
C TYR A 78 1.28 -12.54 -0.22
N VAL A 79 2.12 -13.55 -0.46
CA VAL A 79 2.05 -14.82 0.29
C VAL A 79 2.24 -14.60 1.79
N PHE A 80 3.15 -13.70 2.19
CA PHE A 80 3.33 -13.34 3.60
C PHE A 80 2.10 -12.62 4.18
N GLU A 81 1.52 -11.66 3.47
CA GLU A 81 0.30 -10.98 3.89
C GLU A 81 -0.89 -11.95 3.98
N MET A 82 -1.06 -12.83 2.99
CA MET A 82 -2.09 -13.87 2.98
C MET A 82 -1.94 -14.84 4.15
N THR A 83 -0.71 -15.23 4.48
CA THR A 83 -0.44 -16.11 5.62
C THR A 83 -0.87 -15.46 6.93
N ASP A 84 -0.56 -14.18 7.13
CA ASP A 84 -0.97 -13.41 8.30
C ASP A 84 -2.51 -13.27 8.39
N VAL A 85 -3.16 -12.97 7.26
CA VAL A 85 -4.63 -12.87 7.17
C VAL A 85 -5.32 -14.20 7.46
N CYS A 86 -4.85 -15.30 6.85
CA CYS A 86 -5.41 -16.64 7.06
C CYS A 86 -5.21 -17.13 8.50
N LEU A 87 -4.04 -16.88 9.11
CA LEU A 87 -3.81 -17.19 10.52
C LEU A 87 -4.71 -16.36 11.43
N THR A 88 -4.98 -15.11 11.07
CA THR A 88 -5.89 -14.23 11.79
C THR A 88 -7.34 -14.72 11.71
N LEU A 89 -7.78 -15.19 10.54
CA LEU A 89 -9.11 -15.79 10.35
C LEU A 89 -9.26 -17.14 11.05
N LYS A 90 -8.23 -17.99 11.00
CA LYS A 90 -8.23 -19.32 11.61
C LYS A 90 -8.30 -19.27 13.13
N ASN A 91 -7.52 -18.36 13.73
CA ASN A 91 -7.34 -18.33 15.17
C ASN A 91 -8.17 -17.24 15.88
N ASP A 92 -8.93 -16.43 15.13
CA ASP A 92 -9.70 -15.28 15.64
C ASP A 92 -8.87 -14.26 16.46
N TYR A 93 -7.54 -14.24 16.27
CA TYR A 93 -6.64 -13.26 16.86
C TYR A 93 -5.55 -12.85 15.87
N GLU A 94 -5.13 -11.59 15.95
CA GLU A 94 -4.10 -11.00 15.10
C GLU A 94 -2.81 -10.78 15.90
N ASN A 95 -1.69 -11.34 15.44
CA ASN A 95 -0.39 -11.05 16.05
C ASN A 95 0.09 -9.69 15.55
N VAL A 96 -0.04 -8.67 16.40
CA VAL A 96 0.26 -7.27 16.07
C VAL A 96 1.68 -7.08 15.50
N PHE A 97 2.66 -7.86 15.93
CA PHE A 97 4.02 -7.76 15.38
C PHE A 97 4.09 -8.27 13.93
N ASN A 98 3.55 -9.46 13.66
CA ASN A 98 3.55 -10.05 12.32
C ASN A 98 2.69 -9.24 11.35
N ALA A 99 1.52 -8.77 11.79
CA ALA A 99 0.64 -7.93 10.98
C ALA A 99 1.28 -6.60 10.58
N ARG A 100 2.03 -5.96 11.50
CA ARG A 100 2.80 -4.75 11.20
C ARG A 100 3.97 -5.04 10.27
N LEU A 101 4.68 -6.14 10.49
CA LEU A 101 5.80 -6.54 9.66
C LEU A 101 5.35 -6.82 8.22
N ALA A 102 4.31 -7.66 8.06
CA ALA A 102 3.74 -7.99 6.76
C ALA A 102 3.29 -6.72 6.02
N LYS A 103 2.55 -5.83 6.68
CA LYS A 103 2.10 -4.60 6.00
C LYS A 103 3.23 -3.62 5.68
N SER A 104 4.25 -3.51 6.56
CA SER A 104 5.42 -2.69 6.28
C SER A 104 6.25 -3.25 5.12
N LEU A 105 6.30 -4.58 4.98
CA LEU A 105 6.96 -5.25 3.87
C LEU A 105 6.23 -4.99 2.54
N VAL A 106 4.89 -5.11 2.54
CA VAL A 106 4.04 -4.73 1.39
C VAL A 106 4.32 -3.30 0.96
N LEU A 107 4.32 -2.37 1.92
CA LEU A 107 4.60 -0.96 1.61
C LEU A 107 5.99 -0.76 0.98
N ALA A 108 7.02 -1.35 1.57
CA ALA A 108 8.41 -1.14 1.14
C ALA A 108 8.74 -1.83 -0.19
N ALA A 109 8.18 -3.01 -0.45
CA ALA A 109 8.51 -3.83 -1.60
C ALA A 109 7.58 -3.65 -2.79
N GLU A 110 6.34 -3.19 -2.57
CA GLU A 110 5.32 -3.13 -3.61
C GLU A 110 4.72 -1.74 -3.73
N GLU A 111 4.14 -1.21 -2.64
CA GLU A 111 3.32 0.02 -2.72
C GLU A 111 4.16 1.29 -2.93
N VAL A 112 5.46 1.30 -2.61
CA VAL A 112 6.38 2.42 -2.92
C VAL A 112 7.08 2.25 -4.28
N PRO A 113 7.74 1.12 -4.58
CA PRO A 113 8.54 1.00 -5.79
C PRO A 113 7.70 0.99 -7.07
N LEU A 114 6.55 0.29 -7.08
CA LEU A 114 5.76 0.13 -8.30
C LEU A 114 5.14 1.45 -8.78
N PRO A 115 4.54 2.30 -7.92
CA PRO A 115 4.09 3.62 -8.36
C PRO A 115 5.21 4.55 -8.82
N ILE A 116 6.41 4.45 -8.22
CA ILE A 116 7.58 5.22 -8.66
C ILE A 116 7.98 4.80 -10.08
N LEU A 117 8.12 3.49 -10.30
CA LEU A 117 8.51 2.95 -11.61
C LEU A 117 7.47 3.26 -12.68
N LEU A 118 6.18 3.20 -12.32
CA LEU A 118 5.08 3.63 -13.17
C LEU A 118 5.21 5.10 -13.58
N ASN A 119 5.50 5.98 -12.62
CA ASN A 119 5.68 7.41 -12.88
C ASN A 119 6.87 7.67 -13.82
N VAL A 120 8.00 6.99 -13.57
CA VAL A 120 9.18 7.07 -14.43
C VAL A 120 8.84 6.62 -15.85
N LEU A 121 8.16 5.48 -16.01
CA LEU A 121 7.74 4.97 -17.31
C LEU A 121 6.91 6.00 -18.09
N PHE A 122 5.92 6.65 -17.45
CA PHE A 122 5.09 7.68 -18.08
C PHE A 122 5.82 8.99 -18.38
N THR A 123 6.80 9.34 -17.55
CA THR A 123 7.58 10.55 -17.75
C THR A 123 8.43 10.45 -19.01
N TYR A 124 9.02 9.28 -19.27
CA TYR A 124 9.89 9.06 -20.42
C TYR A 124 9.15 8.59 -21.68
N GLU A 125 8.04 7.87 -21.54
CA GLU A 125 7.30 7.33 -22.69
C GLU A 125 5.77 7.60 -22.62
N PRO A 126 5.33 8.87 -22.71
CA PRO A 126 3.94 9.28 -22.49
C PRO A 126 2.96 8.86 -23.60
N SER A 127 3.47 8.47 -24.77
CA SER A 127 2.72 8.28 -26.02
C SER A 127 2.12 6.88 -26.20
N MET A 128 2.37 5.96 -25.27
CA MET A 128 1.94 4.58 -25.42
C MET A 128 0.47 4.37 -25.01
N PRO A 129 -0.26 3.43 -25.65
CA PRO A 129 -1.64 3.05 -25.29
C PRO A 129 -1.74 2.33 -23.92
N ILE A 130 -0.76 2.54 -23.04
CA ILE A 130 -0.64 2.02 -21.68
C ILE A 130 -1.38 2.94 -20.69
N ALA A 131 -1.78 4.16 -21.09
CA ALA A 131 -2.43 5.13 -20.22
C ALA A 131 -3.75 4.65 -19.60
N SER A 132 -4.59 3.94 -20.36
CA SER A 132 -5.88 3.41 -19.84
C SER A 132 -5.71 2.28 -18.82
N PRO A 133 -4.90 1.21 -19.05
CA PRO A 133 -4.66 0.21 -18.02
C PRO A 133 -3.89 0.81 -16.83
N ALA A 134 -2.94 1.73 -17.04
CA ALA A 134 -2.23 2.38 -15.94
C ALA A 134 -3.14 3.21 -15.03
N CYS A 135 -4.12 3.91 -15.60
CA CYS A 135 -5.10 4.66 -14.82
C CYS A 135 -5.90 3.71 -13.91
N LEU A 136 -6.41 2.60 -14.48
CA LEU A 136 -7.13 1.58 -13.72
C LEU A 136 -6.25 0.98 -12.60
N VAL A 137 -5.01 0.62 -12.91
CA VAL A 137 -4.06 0.06 -11.93
C VAL A 137 -3.75 1.08 -10.83
N SER A 138 -3.57 2.35 -11.17
CA SER A 138 -3.33 3.42 -10.20
C SER A 138 -4.54 3.64 -9.28
N TRP A 139 -5.78 3.52 -9.81
CA TRP A 139 -6.99 3.57 -8.98
C TRP A 139 -7.09 2.40 -8.00
N ILE A 140 -6.80 1.18 -8.45
CA ILE A 140 -6.78 0.00 -7.57
C ILE A 140 -5.72 0.19 -6.48
N LYS A 141 -4.51 0.64 -6.84
CA LYS A 141 -3.44 0.95 -5.89
C LYS A 141 -3.84 2.01 -4.88
N LEU A 142 -4.57 3.04 -5.30
CA LEU A 142 -5.06 4.08 -4.38
C LEU A 142 -6.04 3.50 -3.34
N ILE A 143 -6.92 2.60 -3.76
CA ILE A 143 -7.86 1.91 -2.86
C ILE A 143 -7.09 1.02 -1.88
N ALA A 144 -6.11 0.23 -2.36
CA ALA A 144 -5.27 -0.63 -1.53
C ALA A 144 -4.45 0.18 -0.49
N LEU A 145 -3.84 1.29 -0.91
CA LEU A 145 -3.10 2.21 -0.05
C LEU A 145 -4.02 2.88 0.99
N THR A 146 -5.22 3.30 0.60
CA THR A 146 -6.20 3.89 1.54
C THR A 146 -6.61 2.86 2.59
N TRP A 147 -6.84 1.61 2.18
CA TRP A 147 -7.09 0.51 3.11
C TRP A 147 -5.89 0.24 4.04
N GLY A 148 -4.67 0.40 3.53
CA GLY A 148 -3.44 0.35 4.33
C GLY A 148 -3.41 1.34 5.49
N ILE A 149 -3.92 2.57 5.30
CA ILE A 149 -4.06 3.55 6.39
C ILE A 149 -5.02 3.03 7.46
N VAL A 150 -6.16 2.46 7.06
CA VAL A 150 -7.14 1.87 8.00
C VAL A 150 -6.49 0.75 8.82
N LYS A 151 -5.74 -0.15 8.16
CA LYS A 151 -5.00 -1.24 8.80
C LYS A 151 -3.93 -0.73 9.76
N PHE A 152 -3.11 0.25 9.36
CA PHE A 152 -2.09 0.85 10.24
C PHE A 152 -2.69 1.60 11.43
N THR A 153 -3.83 2.25 11.25
CA THR A 153 -4.57 2.93 12.32
C THR A 153 -5.09 1.92 13.33
N LYS A 154 -5.72 0.82 12.88
CA LYS A 154 -6.16 -0.30 13.74
C LYS A 154 -4.99 -0.92 14.50
N LEU A 155 -3.87 -1.13 13.83
CA LEU A 155 -2.65 -1.67 14.44
C LEU A 155 -1.93 -0.68 15.36
N ARG A 156 -2.45 0.54 15.57
CA ARG A 156 -1.82 1.62 16.35
C ARG A 156 -0.39 1.89 15.88
N PHE A 157 -0.16 1.73 14.59
CA PHE A 157 1.11 1.92 13.90
C PHE A 157 1.10 3.19 13.06
N PHE A 158 -0.04 3.88 12.98
CA PHE A 158 -0.14 5.17 12.33
C PHE A 158 0.25 6.29 13.30
N TRP A 159 1.34 7.01 13.00
CA TRP A 159 1.93 7.98 13.91
C TRP A 159 0.98 9.14 14.23
N CYS A 160 0.31 9.68 13.21
CA CYS A 160 -0.61 10.81 13.38
C CYS A 160 -1.82 10.47 14.27
N CYS A 161 -2.18 9.18 14.39
CA CYS A 161 -3.30 8.72 15.22
C CYS A 161 -2.87 8.21 16.61
N LEU A 162 -1.57 8.23 16.95
CA LEU A 162 -1.09 7.86 18.29
C LEU A 162 -1.64 8.74 19.43
N PRO A 163 -1.79 10.07 19.28
CA PRO A 163 -2.35 10.93 20.32
C PRO A 163 -3.79 10.56 20.70
N LEU A 164 -4.53 9.95 19.76
CA LEU A 164 -5.94 9.56 19.90
C LEU A 164 -6.12 8.15 20.49
N ASN A 165 -5.04 7.50 20.93
CA ASN A 165 -5.10 6.14 21.44
C ASN A 165 -5.73 6.12 22.86
N PRO A 166 -6.91 5.49 23.05
CA PRO A 166 -7.64 5.55 24.32
C PRO A 166 -6.96 4.83 25.49
N LYS A 167 -5.86 4.11 25.24
CA LYS A 167 -5.13 3.33 26.26
C LYS A 167 -4.36 4.19 27.27
N HIS A 168 -4.06 5.44 26.95
CA HIS A 168 -3.29 6.35 27.82
C HIS A 168 -3.83 7.77 27.74
N ASP A 169 -3.53 8.58 28.76
CA ASP A 169 -3.85 10.01 28.74
C ASP A 169 -3.22 10.71 27.53
N THR A 170 -3.93 11.68 26.97
CA THR A 170 -3.52 12.41 25.75
C THR A 170 -2.14 13.05 25.89
N LYS A 171 -1.82 13.59 27.08
CA LYS A 171 -0.50 14.16 27.39
C LYS A 171 0.62 13.12 27.36
N GLU A 172 0.35 11.90 27.83
CA GLU A 172 1.34 10.83 27.83
C GLU A 172 1.51 10.20 26.44
N ASN A 173 0.43 10.07 25.67
CA ASN A 173 0.52 9.67 24.25
C ASN A 173 1.31 10.69 23.43
N LEU A 174 1.13 11.99 23.69
CA LEU A 174 1.87 13.04 23.01
C LEU A 174 3.35 13.00 23.39
N ARG A 175 3.68 12.79 24.67
CA ARG A 175 5.07 12.57 25.10
C ARG A 175 5.70 11.35 24.40
N ARG A 176 4.96 10.24 24.31
CA ARG A 176 5.40 9.00 23.64
C ARG A 176 5.50 9.11 22.11
N CYS A 177 4.88 10.12 21.50
CA CYS A 177 5.09 10.46 20.10
C CYS A 177 6.49 11.04 19.86
N PHE A 178 7.06 11.74 20.85
CA PHE A 178 8.36 12.40 20.76
C PHE A 178 9.49 11.65 21.50
N THR A 179 9.21 10.47 22.06
CA THR A 179 10.27 9.57 22.55
C THR A 179 10.93 8.85 21.37
N TRP A 180 12.19 9.20 21.09
CA TRP A 180 13.00 8.67 20.00
C TRP A 180 13.49 7.25 20.28
N THR A 181 12.57 6.29 20.26
CA THR A 181 12.92 4.86 20.23
C THR A 181 13.02 4.39 18.80
N LEU A 182 13.88 3.39 18.52
CA LEU A 182 14.04 2.81 17.17
C LEU A 182 12.68 2.43 16.56
N TYR A 183 11.80 1.82 17.36
CA TYR A 183 10.43 1.47 16.96
C TYR A 183 9.61 2.69 16.48
N ARG A 184 9.73 3.84 17.14
CA ARG A 184 9.02 5.07 16.74
C ARG A 184 9.63 5.68 15.49
N ILE A 185 10.96 5.68 15.35
CA ILE A 185 11.64 6.15 14.14
C ILE A 185 11.21 5.32 12.93
N THR A 186 11.19 3.99 13.05
CA THR A 186 10.69 3.10 11.98
C THR A 186 9.23 3.36 11.66
N MET A 187 8.39 3.56 12.69
CA MET A 187 6.98 3.91 12.49
C MET A 187 6.80 5.23 11.73
N ILE A 188 7.57 6.26 12.07
CA ILE A 188 7.54 7.55 11.37
C ILE A 188 7.94 7.36 9.91
N PHE A 189 9.04 6.66 9.68
CA PHE A 189 9.55 6.39 8.33
C PHE A 189 8.52 5.65 7.46
N VAL A 190 7.95 4.55 7.95
CA VAL A 190 6.91 3.79 7.24
C VAL A 190 5.71 4.68 6.92
N ASN A 191 5.21 5.47 7.88
CA ASN A 191 4.05 6.34 7.61
C ASN A 191 4.37 7.44 6.58
N ILE A 192 5.59 7.98 6.57
CA ILE A 192 6.04 8.92 5.54
C ILE A 192 6.06 8.24 4.17
N CYS A 193 6.64 7.04 4.06
CA CYS A 193 6.63 6.25 2.83
C CYS A 193 5.20 5.98 2.33
N HIS A 194 4.27 5.66 3.24
CA HIS A 194 2.87 5.43 2.92
C HIS A 194 2.19 6.66 2.31
N ILE A 195 2.41 7.83 2.93
CA ILE A 195 1.86 9.10 2.43
C ILE A 195 2.49 9.45 1.07
N ILE A 196 3.81 9.27 0.92
CA ILE A 196 4.52 9.51 -0.35
C ILE A 196 3.96 8.60 -1.45
N ALA A 197 3.76 7.31 -1.17
CA ALA A 197 3.16 6.37 -2.13
C ALA A 197 1.79 6.85 -2.61
N ILE A 198 0.92 7.30 -1.70
CA ILE A 198 -0.40 7.86 -2.04
C ILE A 198 -0.26 9.08 -2.94
N VAL A 199 0.64 10.01 -2.61
CA VAL A 199 0.87 11.22 -3.41
C VAL A 199 1.34 10.87 -4.82
N ILE A 200 2.25 9.90 -4.96
CA ILE A 200 2.75 9.43 -6.26
C ILE A 200 1.63 8.78 -7.07
N VAL A 201 0.80 7.95 -6.44
CA VAL A 201 -0.34 7.31 -7.12
C VAL A 201 -1.36 8.35 -7.59
N ILE A 202 -1.69 9.34 -6.76
CA ILE A 202 -2.56 10.46 -7.17
C ILE A 202 -1.96 11.21 -8.35
N TYR A 203 -0.66 11.49 -8.30
CA TYR A 203 0.05 12.14 -9.40
C TYR A 203 -0.03 11.32 -10.70
N ASN A 204 0.16 10.00 -10.61
CA ASN A 204 0.02 9.08 -11.74
C ASN A 204 -1.41 9.09 -12.32
N ILE A 205 -2.45 9.12 -11.47
CA ILE A 205 -3.86 9.25 -11.92
C ILE A 205 -4.07 10.57 -12.66
N VAL A 206 -3.54 11.68 -12.15
CA VAL A 206 -3.68 13.00 -12.79
C VAL A 206 -2.97 13.05 -14.13
N ILE A 207 -1.80 12.43 -14.27
CA ILE A 207 -1.09 12.36 -15.56
C ILE A 207 -1.85 11.48 -16.55
N THR A 208 -2.23 10.27 -16.14
CA THR A 208 -2.90 9.30 -17.01
C THR A 208 -4.33 9.68 -17.37
N GLY A 209 -5.00 10.50 -16.56
CA GLY A 209 -6.34 11.03 -16.79
C GLY A 209 -6.41 12.28 -17.68
N LYS A 210 -5.28 12.89 -18.05
CA LYS A 210 -5.29 14.02 -18.99
C LYS A 210 -5.55 13.50 -20.42
N PRO A 211 -6.59 14.00 -21.11
CA PRO A 211 -6.82 13.66 -22.51
C PRO A 211 -5.64 14.19 -23.35
N ASP A 212 -4.95 13.27 -24.01
CA ASP A 212 -3.98 13.47 -25.07
C ASP A 212 -2.70 14.27 -24.77
N ARG A 213 -1.62 13.54 -24.46
CA ARG A 213 -0.38 13.64 -25.26
C ARG A 213 -0.40 12.57 -26.37
N ARG A 214 -1.50 12.47 -27.11
CA ARG A 214 -1.45 11.75 -28.40
C ARG A 214 -0.52 12.54 -29.30
N ILE A 215 0.45 11.81 -29.84
CA ILE A 215 1.36 12.21 -30.90
C ILE A 215 0.61 13.15 -31.86
N LYS A 216 1.10 14.39 -31.99
CA LYS A 216 0.84 15.15 -33.22
C LYS A 216 1.38 14.26 -34.33
N SER A 217 0.47 13.60 -35.06
CA SER A 217 0.78 12.96 -36.32
C SER A 217 1.48 14.00 -37.19
N ASN A 218 2.80 13.90 -37.33
CA ASN A 218 3.54 14.64 -38.34
C ASN A 218 3.28 13.94 -39.68
N ASN A 219 2.05 14.03 -40.16
CA ASN A 219 1.70 13.82 -41.55
C ASN A 219 1.16 15.15 -42.08
N SER A 220 2.09 16.00 -42.51
CA SER A 220 1.90 17.03 -43.54
C SER A 220 3.27 17.54 -43.98
#